data_AF-A0A2A4YQ66-F1
#
_entry.id   AF-A0A2A4YQ66-F1
#
_cell.length_a   1.000
_cell.length_b   1.000
_cell.length_c   1.000
_cell.angle_alpha   90.00
_cell.angle_beta   90.00
_cell.angle_gamma   90.00
#
_symmetry.space_group_name_H-M   'P 1'
#
loop_
_entity.id
_entity.type
_entity.pdbx_description
1 polymer ?
#
loop_
_entity_poly.entity_id
_entity_poly.type
_entity_poly.pdbx_seq_one_letter_code
_entity_poly.pdbx_strand_id
1 'polypeptide(L)'
;MKTPIKPFDTFKWRWLSVQPTESLLKPSIFLGVLRALKECEGLSPSDQQVFNLLKIVEEETHSPVTLARDTERNLLRNSGQYWKGTGLLLPSTGKIELTDLGKKVSSGQVTQGEFAAIMVQQTILPNPATYAGQEVKKWEAANLRIKPLALILEILESLGEKWGAEAAFLTPNELIKIVIPLSGNKITGDIIADYLAKYRVGKIDISQWPDCAPAANDKRLAREFLLFLSHYGICRETAASKNQEAKFFLDELFDVEAVSSITASSIFVNNEEANNVISAIRSSSLPSIIERQRTKTTVLSRPQQPKFRKYVLHESNNRCLLTGEKIPEVLEAAHIIPVNSGGSDEKENGFCMRVDIHRLFDSGNIRIKPNGIIYFSDAIKDSDNYNKLPTQITIPAFVNPENLVWRDKYC
;
A
#
# COMPACT_ATOMS: atom_id res chain seq x y z
N MET A 1 20.85 7.16 28.55
CA MET A 1 20.53 6.62 27.21
C MET A 1 21.85 6.33 26.52
N LYS A 2 22.00 5.16 25.89
CA LYS A 2 23.28 4.74 25.27
C LYS A 2 23.26 5.10 23.79
N THR A 3 24.32 5.71 23.28
CA THR A 3 24.49 5.96 21.84
C THR A 3 24.41 4.64 21.07
N PRO A 4 23.54 4.52 20.05
CA PRO A 4 23.43 3.30 19.27
C PRO A 4 24.74 3.05 18.50
N ILE A 5 25.09 1.77 18.35
CA ILE A 5 26.26 1.33 17.59
C ILE A 5 25.78 0.72 16.28
N LYS A 6 26.49 0.97 15.16
CA LYS A 6 26.21 0.25 13.92
C LYS A 6 26.54 -1.24 14.11
N PRO A 7 25.61 -2.15 13.77
CA PRO A 7 25.89 -3.60 13.80
C PRO A 7 27.05 -4.01 12.88
N PHE A 8 27.20 -3.34 11.75
CA PHE A 8 28.27 -3.47 10.78
C PHE A 8 28.36 -2.19 9.92
N ASP A 9 29.46 -2.02 9.20
CA ASP A 9 29.82 -0.82 8.43
C ASP A 9 28.74 -0.35 7.44
N THR A 10 28.12 -1.30 6.72
CA THR A 10 27.10 -1.04 5.70
C THR A 10 25.67 -1.06 6.21
N PHE A 11 25.45 -1.18 7.53
CA PHE A 11 24.09 -1.24 8.09
C PHE A 11 23.27 0.01 7.73
N LYS A 12 22.17 -0.24 7.02
CA LYS A 12 21.16 0.75 6.66
C LYS A 12 19.85 0.06 6.29
N TRP A 13 18.74 0.78 6.39
CA TRP A 13 17.49 0.29 5.81
C TRP A 13 17.47 0.60 4.32
N ARG A 14 17.33 -0.44 3.52
CA ARG A 14 17.09 -0.31 2.09
C ARG A 14 15.73 -0.90 1.76
N TRP A 15 14.88 -0.05 1.17
CA TRP A 15 13.62 -0.44 0.55
C TRP A 15 13.89 -1.42 -0.61
N LEU A 16 12.84 -1.96 -1.21
CA LEU A 16 12.84 -2.99 -2.25
C LEU A 16 13.69 -2.68 -3.51
N SER A 17 14.36 -1.53 -3.61
CA SER A 17 15.24 -1.14 -4.71
C SER A 17 16.56 -0.53 -4.21
N VAL A 18 17.60 -0.47 -5.06
CA VAL A 18 18.78 0.40 -4.83
C VAL A 18 18.53 1.86 -5.25
N GLN A 19 17.60 2.07 -6.18
CA GLN A 19 17.27 3.37 -6.77
C GLN A 19 15.76 3.57 -6.61
N PRO A 20 15.32 4.34 -5.61
CA PRO A 20 13.90 4.51 -5.36
C PRO A 20 13.26 5.35 -6.46
N THR A 21 12.08 4.94 -6.88
CA THR A 21 11.22 5.67 -7.80
C THR A 21 9.96 6.05 -7.03
N GLU A 22 10.04 7.19 -6.32
CA GLU A 22 8.91 7.70 -5.53
C GLU A 22 7.66 7.81 -6.41
N SER A 23 6.49 7.48 -5.86
CA SER A 23 5.20 7.35 -6.55
C SER A 23 4.97 6.07 -7.36
N LEU A 24 5.99 5.23 -7.63
CA LEU A 24 5.78 3.97 -8.37
C LEU A 24 4.88 2.99 -7.60
N LEU A 25 4.87 3.09 -6.27
CA LEU A 25 4.04 2.29 -5.36
C LEU A 25 2.64 2.86 -5.12
N LYS A 26 2.24 3.94 -5.81
CA LYS A 26 0.84 4.37 -5.77
C LYS A 26 -0.03 3.22 -6.29
N PRO A 27 -1.16 2.87 -5.64
CA PRO A 27 -1.84 1.61 -5.92
C PRO A 27 -2.27 1.43 -7.37
N SER A 28 -2.84 2.47 -7.99
CA SER A 28 -3.27 2.44 -9.39
C SER A 28 -2.13 2.17 -10.38
N ILE A 29 -1.00 2.86 -10.20
CA ILE A 29 0.20 2.68 -11.03
C ILE A 29 0.78 1.27 -10.80
N PHE A 30 0.98 0.89 -9.53
CA PHE A 30 1.62 -0.37 -9.19
C PHE A 30 0.82 -1.58 -9.65
N LEU A 31 -0.50 -1.55 -9.45
CA LEU A 31 -1.42 -2.61 -9.87
C LEU A 31 -1.59 -2.63 -11.39
N GLY A 32 -1.68 -1.46 -12.04
CA GLY A 32 -1.73 -1.33 -13.48
C GLY A 32 -0.52 -1.96 -14.16
N VAL A 33 0.68 -1.65 -13.66
CA VAL A 33 1.92 -2.29 -14.13
C VAL A 33 1.88 -3.80 -13.87
N LEU A 34 1.50 -4.26 -12.68
CA LEU A 34 1.42 -5.70 -12.40
C LEU A 34 0.47 -6.44 -13.36
N ARG A 35 -0.68 -5.85 -13.68
CA ARG A 35 -1.65 -6.42 -14.63
C ARG A 35 -1.10 -6.43 -16.07
N ALA A 36 -0.43 -5.35 -16.50
CA ALA A 36 0.29 -5.33 -17.78
C ALA A 36 1.37 -6.43 -17.84
N LEU A 37 2.15 -6.61 -16.78
CA LEU A 37 3.17 -7.66 -16.70
C LEU A 37 2.57 -9.07 -16.73
N LYS A 38 1.38 -9.27 -16.13
CA LYS A 38 0.65 -10.53 -16.22
C LYS A 38 0.29 -10.87 -17.67
N GLU A 39 -0.18 -9.89 -18.44
CA GLU A 39 -0.50 -10.08 -19.87
C GLU A 39 0.74 -10.41 -20.71
N CYS A 40 1.93 -10.02 -20.22
CA CYS A 40 3.21 -10.29 -20.85
C CYS A 40 3.98 -11.47 -20.22
N GLU A 41 3.35 -12.36 -19.44
CA GLU A 41 4.04 -13.53 -18.89
C GLU A 41 4.71 -14.36 -20.00
N GLY A 42 5.97 -14.74 -19.78
CA GLY A 42 6.80 -15.48 -20.73
C GLY A 42 7.54 -14.61 -21.77
N LEU A 43 7.19 -13.33 -21.89
CA LEU A 43 7.87 -12.38 -22.79
C LEU A 43 9.14 -11.80 -22.15
N SER A 44 10.01 -11.28 -23.01
CA SER A 44 11.18 -10.50 -22.57
C SER A 44 10.73 -9.17 -21.95
N PRO A 45 11.38 -8.66 -20.90
CA PRO A 45 11.19 -7.29 -20.41
C PRO A 45 11.33 -6.22 -21.49
N SER A 46 12.10 -6.48 -22.56
CA SER A 46 12.29 -5.56 -23.68
C SER A 46 11.36 -5.81 -24.86
N ASP A 47 10.30 -6.61 -24.69
CA ASP A 47 9.34 -6.88 -25.75
C ASP A 47 8.50 -5.63 -26.09
N GLN A 48 8.10 -5.50 -27.35
CA GLN A 48 7.28 -4.37 -27.83
C GLN A 48 5.92 -4.32 -27.13
N GLN A 49 5.31 -5.48 -26.82
CA GLN A 49 4.05 -5.54 -26.11
C GLN A 49 4.17 -4.97 -24.68
N VAL A 50 5.28 -5.25 -24.00
CA VAL A 50 5.57 -4.71 -22.66
C VAL A 50 5.65 -3.18 -22.73
N PHE A 51 6.40 -2.63 -23.70
CA PHE A 51 6.48 -1.19 -23.90
C PHE A 51 5.09 -0.56 -24.11
N ASN A 52 4.28 -1.13 -25.01
CA ASN A 52 2.96 -0.62 -25.35
C ASN A 52 2.04 -0.59 -24.11
N LEU A 53 1.98 -1.69 -23.36
CA LEU A 53 1.13 -1.76 -22.16
C LEU A 53 1.63 -0.82 -21.05
N LEU A 54 2.94 -0.68 -20.86
CA LEU A 54 3.48 0.28 -19.89
C LEU A 54 3.15 1.73 -20.27
N LYS A 55 3.13 2.06 -21.56
CA LYS A 55 2.68 3.38 -22.04
C LYS A 55 1.20 3.63 -21.76
N ILE A 56 0.35 2.64 -22.00
CA ILE A 56 -1.08 2.71 -21.68
C ILE A 56 -1.27 2.97 -20.18
N VAL A 57 -0.57 2.22 -19.31
CA VAL A 57 -0.64 2.43 -17.85
C VAL A 57 -0.16 3.83 -17.48
N GLU A 58 0.94 4.31 -18.05
CA GLU A 58 1.51 5.65 -17.79
C GLU A 58 0.48 6.75 -18.09
N GLU A 59 -0.18 6.66 -19.24
CA GLU A 59 -1.19 7.62 -19.71
C GLU A 59 -2.48 7.53 -18.89
N GLU A 60 -3.08 6.34 -18.76
CA GLU A 60 -4.38 6.16 -18.09
C GLU A 60 -4.32 6.44 -16.58
N THR A 61 -3.17 6.24 -15.93
CA THR A 61 -2.99 6.53 -14.50
C THR A 61 -2.43 7.93 -14.22
N HIS A 62 -2.15 8.72 -15.27
CA HIS A 62 -1.46 10.01 -15.17
C HIS A 62 -0.19 9.91 -14.31
N SER A 63 0.60 8.86 -14.58
CA SER A 63 1.75 8.53 -13.76
C SER A 63 2.74 9.70 -13.73
N PRO A 64 3.18 10.15 -12.54
CA PRO A 64 4.21 11.20 -12.43
C PRO A 64 5.61 10.66 -12.75
N VAL A 65 5.74 9.37 -13.01
CA VAL A 65 7.00 8.70 -13.34
C VAL A 65 6.91 8.04 -14.70
N THR A 66 7.98 8.17 -15.50
CA THR A 66 8.07 7.49 -16.79
C THR A 66 8.25 5.98 -16.58
N LEU A 67 7.27 5.20 -17.02
CA LEU A 67 7.25 3.74 -16.98
C LEU A 67 8.04 3.14 -18.15
N ALA A 68 8.01 3.76 -19.33
CA ALA A 68 8.82 3.32 -20.46
C ALA A 68 9.21 4.48 -21.40
N ARG A 69 10.50 4.56 -21.74
CA ARG A 69 11.03 5.49 -22.75
C ARG A 69 11.13 4.84 -24.12
N ASP A 70 11.56 3.58 -24.13
CA ASP A 70 11.59 2.67 -25.27
C ASP A 70 11.56 1.23 -24.74
N THR A 71 11.66 0.26 -25.64
CA THR A 71 11.63 -1.17 -25.32
C THR A 71 12.73 -1.58 -24.34
N GLU A 72 13.97 -1.08 -24.48
CA GLU A 72 15.09 -1.44 -23.61
C GLU A 72 15.20 -0.60 -22.33
N ARG A 73 14.69 0.64 -22.37
CA ARG A 73 14.71 1.62 -21.29
C ARG A 73 13.32 1.77 -20.70
N ASN A 74 12.85 0.70 -20.06
CA ASN A 74 11.63 0.68 -19.29
C ASN A 74 11.88 0.44 -17.79
N LEU A 75 10.81 0.52 -16.98
CA LEU A 75 10.88 0.44 -15.52
C LEU A 75 11.50 -0.87 -15.01
N LEU A 76 11.39 -1.99 -15.73
CA LEU A 76 11.90 -3.28 -15.26
C LEU A 76 13.43 -3.27 -15.16
N ARG A 77 14.11 -2.46 -15.98
CA ARG A 77 15.56 -2.31 -15.97
C ARG A 77 16.10 -1.74 -14.64
N ASN A 78 15.45 -0.71 -14.10
CA ASN A 78 15.95 0.02 -12.93
C ASN A 78 15.10 -0.21 -11.66
N SER A 79 13.81 -0.48 -11.85
CA SER A 79 12.80 -0.53 -10.78
C SER A 79 12.08 -1.88 -10.74
N GLY A 80 12.47 -2.86 -11.56
CA GLY A 80 11.93 -4.23 -11.50
C GLY A 80 12.15 -4.92 -10.13
N GLN A 81 13.10 -4.43 -9.33
CA GLN A 81 13.33 -4.89 -7.95
C GLN A 81 12.12 -4.66 -7.04
N TYR A 82 11.26 -3.67 -7.31
CA TYR A 82 10.04 -3.43 -6.53
C TYR A 82 9.14 -4.67 -6.52
N TRP A 83 8.78 -5.19 -7.69
CA TRP A 83 7.91 -6.37 -7.79
C TRP A 83 8.55 -7.67 -7.31
N LYS A 84 9.87 -7.81 -7.46
CA LYS A 84 10.62 -8.95 -6.89
C LYS A 84 10.64 -8.87 -5.37
N GLY A 85 10.91 -7.69 -4.84
CA GLY A 85 10.97 -7.42 -3.39
C GLY A 85 9.61 -7.51 -2.70
N THR A 86 8.50 -7.23 -3.41
CA THR A 86 7.13 -7.52 -2.94
C THR A 86 6.70 -8.96 -3.17
N GLY A 87 7.57 -9.83 -3.73
CA GLY A 87 7.27 -11.24 -3.99
C GLY A 87 6.20 -11.47 -5.05
N LEU A 88 5.98 -10.52 -5.96
CA LEU A 88 4.97 -10.62 -7.03
C LEU A 88 5.55 -11.15 -8.35
N LEU A 89 6.85 -10.96 -8.57
CA LEU A 89 7.57 -11.53 -9.72
C LEU A 89 8.65 -12.49 -9.25
N LEU A 90 8.89 -13.54 -10.04
CA LEU A 90 10.02 -14.42 -9.83
C LEU A 90 11.35 -13.70 -10.17
N PRO A 91 12.48 -14.11 -9.56
CA PRO A 91 13.81 -13.64 -9.93
C PRO A 91 14.27 -14.23 -11.29
N SER A 92 13.50 -14.05 -12.36
CA SER A 92 13.79 -14.63 -13.67
C SER A 92 14.89 -13.87 -14.44
N THR A 93 15.72 -14.59 -15.18
CA THR A 93 16.78 -14.08 -16.05
C THR A 93 16.27 -14.01 -17.49
N GLY A 94 15.46 -12.99 -17.79
CA GLY A 94 15.14 -12.63 -19.17
C GLY A 94 13.69 -12.82 -19.60
N LYS A 95 12.82 -13.35 -18.73
CA LYS A 95 11.37 -13.39 -18.97
C LYS A 95 10.59 -12.81 -17.80
N ILE A 96 9.41 -12.29 -18.08
CA ILE A 96 8.45 -11.85 -17.07
C ILE A 96 7.70 -13.08 -16.56
N GLU A 97 7.76 -13.33 -15.26
CA GLU A 97 7.06 -14.45 -14.62
C GLU A 97 6.50 -14.00 -13.27
N LEU A 98 5.20 -14.16 -13.06
CA LEU A 98 4.55 -13.81 -11.81
C LEU A 98 4.61 -14.99 -10.84
N THR A 99 4.74 -14.69 -9.56
CA THR A 99 4.47 -15.66 -8.48
C THR A 99 2.97 -15.93 -8.38
N ASP A 100 2.59 -16.96 -7.62
CA ASP A 100 1.17 -17.20 -7.31
C ASP A 100 0.52 -16.01 -6.60
N LEU A 101 1.26 -15.36 -5.68
CA LEU A 101 0.80 -14.11 -5.06
C LEU A 101 0.59 -13.01 -6.12
N GLY A 102 1.54 -12.84 -7.05
CA GLY A 102 1.42 -11.91 -8.18
C GLY A 102 0.16 -12.14 -9.01
N LYS A 103 -0.16 -13.40 -9.32
CA LYS A 103 -1.36 -13.80 -10.07
C LYS A 103 -2.65 -13.51 -9.31
N LYS A 104 -2.64 -13.70 -7.98
CA LYS A 104 -3.78 -13.41 -7.11
C LYS A 104 -4.03 -11.92 -6.92
N VAL A 105 -2.98 -11.13 -6.72
CA VAL A 105 -3.08 -9.66 -6.62
C VAL A 105 -3.55 -9.07 -7.96
N SER A 106 -2.92 -9.45 -9.08
CA SER A 106 -3.29 -8.95 -10.41
C SER A 106 -4.73 -9.29 -10.83
N SER A 107 -5.26 -10.44 -10.44
CA SER A 107 -6.65 -10.82 -10.70
C SER A 107 -7.67 -10.22 -9.71
N GLY A 108 -7.19 -9.55 -8.65
CA GLY A 108 -8.03 -9.05 -7.57
C GLY A 108 -8.56 -10.15 -6.65
N GLN A 109 -8.01 -11.37 -6.67
CA GLN A 109 -8.32 -12.37 -5.63
C GLN A 109 -7.74 -11.97 -4.27
N VAL A 110 -6.67 -11.18 -4.27
CA VAL A 110 -6.14 -10.47 -3.10
C VAL A 110 -6.43 -8.98 -3.28
N THR A 111 -7.15 -8.41 -2.31
CA THR A 111 -7.51 -6.99 -2.24
C THR A 111 -6.29 -6.12 -1.90
N GLN A 112 -6.42 -4.80 -2.07
CA GLN A 112 -5.34 -3.87 -1.72
C GLN A 112 -5.04 -3.87 -0.22
N GLY A 113 -6.06 -3.96 0.64
CA GLY A 113 -5.89 -4.07 2.10
C GLY A 113 -5.21 -5.37 2.52
N GLU A 114 -5.58 -6.50 1.93
CA GLU A 114 -4.87 -7.78 2.17
C GLU A 114 -3.42 -7.71 1.69
N PHE A 115 -3.15 -7.15 0.52
CA PHE A 115 -1.78 -6.97 0.03
C PHE A 115 -0.96 -6.05 0.95
N ALA A 116 -1.55 -4.95 1.42
CA ALA A 116 -0.90 -4.06 2.38
C ALA A 116 -0.58 -4.77 3.70
N ALA A 117 -1.51 -5.58 4.22
CA ALA A 117 -1.32 -6.39 5.42
C ALA A 117 -0.17 -7.39 5.24
N ILE A 118 -0.12 -8.09 4.09
CA ILE A 118 0.99 -8.99 3.73
C ILE A 118 2.31 -8.21 3.75
N MET A 119 2.38 -7.05 3.09
CA MET A 119 3.59 -6.24 3.06
C MET A 119 4.03 -5.79 4.46
N VAL A 120 3.12 -5.31 5.30
CA VAL A 120 3.41 -4.90 6.69
C VAL A 120 4.00 -6.06 7.49
N GLN A 121 3.40 -7.25 7.43
CA GLN A 121 3.83 -8.39 8.25
C GLN A 121 5.04 -9.15 7.70
N GLN A 122 5.20 -9.19 6.38
CA GLN A 122 6.16 -10.08 5.73
C GLN A 122 7.43 -9.39 5.26
N THR A 123 7.43 -8.07 5.09
CA THR A 123 8.63 -7.33 4.67
C THR A 123 9.70 -7.45 5.75
N ILE A 124 10.86 -7.94 5.36
CA ILE A 124 12.02 -8.11 6.24
C ILE A 124 13.24 -7.40 5.69
N LEU A 125 14.11 -6.97 6.60
CA LEU A 125 15.46 -6.52 6.29
C LEU A 125 16.47 -7.53 6.85
N PRO A 126 17.44 -7.98 6.04
CA PRO A 126 17.58 -7.69 4.61
C PRO A 126 16.49 -8.43 3.79
N ASN A 127 16.03 -7.84 2.69
CA ASN A 127 15.11 -8.52 1.79
C ASN A 127 15.92 -9.47 0.88
N PRO A 128 15.72 -10.80 0.94
CA PRO A 128 16.53 -11.76 0.21
C PRO A 128 16.41 -11.64 -1.32
N ALA A 129 15.30 -11.08 -1.83
CA ALA A 129 15.09 -10.90 -3.26
C ALA A 129 15.84 -9.68 -3.84
N THR A 130 16.31 -8.76 -3.00
CA THR A 130 16.88 -7.47 -3.46
C THR A 130 18.25 -7.15 -2.87
N TYR A 131 18.64 -7.79 -1.77
CA TYR A 131 19.97 -7.66 -1.18
C TYR A 131 20.95 -8.63 -1.82
N ALA A 132 22.20 -8.20 -1.99
CA ALA A 132 23.28 -9.09 -2.42
C ALA A 132 23.60 -10.11 -1.32
N GLY A 133 23.91 -11.35 -1.67
CA GLY A 133 24.17 -12.41 -0.69
C GLY A 133 25.28 -12.10 0.32
N GLN A 134 26.31 -11.34 -0.08
CA GLN A 134 27.35 -10.87 0.85
C GLN A 134 26.79 -9.92 1.92
N GLU A 135 25.85 -9.04 1.54
CA GLU A 135 25.20 -8.14 2.48
C GLU A 135 24.30 -8.92 3.43
N VAL A 136 23.53 -9.89 2.92
CA VAL A 136 22.66 -10.76 3.74
C VAL A 136 23.47 -11.46 4.85
N LYS A 137 24.66 -11.99 4.52
CA LYS A 137 25.57 -12.62 5.49
C LYS A 137 26.00 -11.70 6.63
N LYS A 138 26.14 -10.39 6.40
CA LYS A 138 26.47 -9.42 7.47
C LYS A 138 25.32 -9.29 8.48
N TRP A 139 24.08 -9.26 7.99
CA TRP A 139 22.88 -9.21 8.84
C TRP A 139 22.72 -10.51 9.65
N GLU A 140 22.96 -11.67 9.02
CA GLU A 140 22.95 -12.97 9.69
C GLU A 140 24.03 -13.05 10.78
N ALA A 141 25.26 -12.60 10.50
CA ALA A 141 26.35 -12.55 11.47
C ALA A 141 26.05 -11.63 12.67
N ALA A 142 25.29 -10.55 12.46
CA ALA A 142 24.80 -9.68 13.53
C ALA A 142 23.56 -10.24 14.26
N ASN A 143 23.03 -11.40 13.83
CA ASN A 143 21.77 -11.97 14.27
C ASN A 143 20.64 -10.91 14.25
N LEU A 144 20.55 -10.18 13.13
CA LEU A 144 19.64 -9.05 12.98
C LEU A 144 18.62 -9.32 11.88
N ARG A 145 17.35 -9.20 12.23
CA ARG A 145 16.22 -9.25 11.31
C ARG A 145 15.19 -8.24 11.76
N ILE A 146 14.76 -7.38 10.85
CA ILE A 146 13.83 -6.28 11.16
C ILE A 146 12.62 -6.40 10.25
N LYS A 147 11.41 -6.25 10.81
CA LYS A 147 10.17 -6.03 10.05
C LYS A 147 9.89 -4.52 10.05
N PRO A 148 10.40 -3.75 9.07
CA PRO A 148 10.47 -2.29 9.16
C PRO A 148 9.10 -1.62 9.20
N LEU A 149 8.13 -2.11 8.43
CA LEU A 149 6.78 -1.55 8.41
C LEU A 149 6.05 -1.82 9.73
N ALA A 150 6.12 -3.04 10.26
CA ALA A 150 5.58 -3.38 11.57
C ALA A 150 6.21 -2.53 12.68
N LEU A 151 7.55 -2.40 12.70
CA LEU A 151 8.25 -1.57 13.69
C LEU A 151 7.82 -0.11 13.63
N ILE A 152 7.62 0.46 12.43
CA ILE A 152 7.09 1.83 12.30
C ILE A 152 5.71 1.94 12.94
N LEU A 153 4.80 1.00 12.66
CA LEU A 153 3.45 1.01 13.23
C LEU A 153 3.48 0.86 14.76
N GLU A 154 4.28 -0.07 15.30
CA GLU A 154 4.49 -0.23 16.75
C GLU A 154 4.96 1.08 17.42
N ILE A 155 5.87 1.81 16.76
CA ILE A 155 6.34 3.12 17.25
C ILE A 155 5.22 4.16 17.24
N LEU A 156 4.48 4.27 16.13
CA LEU A 156 3.39 5.24 15.99
C LEU A 156 2.27 4.97 17.00
N GLU A 157 1.96 3.70 17.23
CA GLU A 157 0.97 3.25 18.21
C GLU A 157 1.39 3.60 19.63
N SER A 158 2.62 3.23 20.04
CA SER A 158 3.17 3.60 21.36
C SER A 158 3.22 5.12 21.56
N LEU A 159 3.57 5.89 20.51
CA LEU A 159 3.50 7.35 20.56
C LEU A 159 2.07 7.86 20.83
N GLY A 160 1.09 7.28 20.13
CA GLY A 160 -0.32 7.64 20.27
C GLY A 160 -0.91 7.25 21.63
N GLU A 161 -0.55 6.07 22.16
CA GLU A 161 -0.98 5.61 23.48
C GLU A 161 -0.41 6.48 24.60
N LYS A 162 0.88 6.82 24.54
CA LYS A 162 1.58 7.53 25.62
C LYS A 162 1.36 9.05 25.58
N TRP A 163 1.20 9.65 24.39
CA TRP A 163 1.14 11.11 24.21
C TRP A 163 -0.03 11.62 23.36
N GLY A 164 -0.94 10.75 22.93
CA GLY A 164 -2.15 11.09 22.17
C GLY A 164 -1.97 11.08 20.65
N ALA A 165 -3.09 11.09 19.91
CA ALA A 165 -3.12 10.93 18.45
C ALA A 165 -2.24 11.95 17.68
N GLU A 166 -2.13 13.19 18.17
CA GLU A 166 -1.27 14.22 17.56
C GLU A 166 0.24 13.91 17.67
N ALA A 167 0.63 13.04 18.60
CA ALA A 167 2.02 12.57 18.74
C ALA A 167 2.32 11.35 17.86
N ALA A 168 1.29 10.64 17.39
CA ALA A 168 1.36 9.42 16.59
C ALA A 168 1.77 9.69 15.13
N PHE A 169 2.87 10.40 14.92
CA PHE A 169 3.49 10.59 13.62
C PHE A 169 4.96 10.21 13.61
N LEU A 170 5.51 10.03 12.42
CA LEU A 170 6.94 9.92 12.19
C LEU A 170 7.32 10.74 10.95
N THR A 171 8.46 11.42 10.98
CA THR A 171 9.05 12.05 9.78
C THR A 171 10.15 11.18 9.18
N PRO A 172 10.46 11.31 7.87
CA PRO A 172 11.62 10.63 7.29
C PRO A 172 12.93 10.96 8.01
N ASN A 173 13.12 12.20 8.47
CA ASN A 173 14.31 12.56 9.24
C ASN A 173 14.37 11.86 10.61
N GLU A 174 13.24 11.72 11.30
CA GLU A 174 13.17 10.95 12.56
C GLU A 174 13.41 9.45 12.33
N LEU A 175 12.87 8.90 11.24
CA LEU A 175 13.16 7.52 10.82
C LEU A 175 14.67 7.31 10.61
N ILE A 176 15.32 8.21 9.86
CA ILE A 176 16.74 8.13 9.53
C ILE A 176 17.64 8.32 10.75
N LYS A 177 17.35 9.34 11.56
CA LYS A 177 18.25 9.77 12.63
C LYS A 177 18.04 9.01 13.94
N ILE A 178 16.83 8.50 14.18
CA ILE A 178 16.46 7.88 15.45
C ILE A 178 16.16 6.40 15.27
N VAL A 179 15.15 6.08 14.45
CA VAL A 179 14.61 4.72 14.35
C VAL A 179 15.62 3.75 13.74
N ILE A 180 16.23 4.09 12.60
CA ILE A 180 17.18 3.20 11.92
C ILE A 180 18.38 2.87 12.83
N PRO A 181 19.10 3.85 13.45
CA PRO A 181 20.19 3.54 14.38
C PRO A 181 19.77 2.67 15.57
N LEU A 182 18.63 2.96 16.21
CA LEU A 182 18.16 2.19 17.35
C LEU A 182 17.72 0.77 16.95
N SER A 183 17.12 0.60 15.77
CA SER A 183 16.70 -0.71 15.28
C SER A 183 17.86 -1.70 15.09
N GLY A 184 19.06 -1.20 14.72
CA GLY A 184 20.27 -2.02 14.66
C GLY A 184 20.70 -2.59 16.01
N ASN A 185 20.29 -1.94 17.11
CA ASN A 185 20.59 -2.33 18.47
C ASN A 185 19.46 -3.17 19.10
N LYS A 186 18.51 -3.66 18.27
CA LYS A 186 17.36 -4.51 18.68
C LYS A 186 16.46 -3.86 19.73
N ILE A 187 16.38 -2.53 19.71
CA ILE A 187 15.48 -1.76 20.58
C ILE A 187 14.06 -1.91 20.05
N THR A 188 13.10 -2.15 20.96
CA THR A 188 11.68 -2.34 20.64
C THR A 188 11.00 -1.03 20.22
N GLY A 189 9.89 -1.12 19.48
CA GLY A 189 9.12 0.05 19.06
C GLY A 189 8.69 0.97 20.22
N ASP A 190 8.25 0.37 21.33
CA ASP A 190 7.84 1.11 22.53
C ASP A 190 8.97 1.98 23.13
N ILE A 191 10.18 1.44 23.19
CA ILE A 191 11.34 2.19 23.68
C ILE A 191 11.75 3.25 22.66
N ILE A 192 11.73 2.92 21.35
CA ILE A 192 12.05 3.90 20.30
C ILE A 192 11.08 5.10 20.36
N ALA A 193 9.80 4.88 20.66
CA ALA A 193 8.82 5.95 20.86
C ALA A 193 9.23 6.91 22.00
N ASP A 194 9.74 6.39 23.13
CA ASP A 194 10.28 7.23 24.21
C ASP A 194 11.47 8.09 23.75
N TYR A 195 12.35 7.53 22.91
CA TYR A 195 13.48 8.28 22.35
C TYR A 195 13.01 9.39 21.41
N LEU A 196 12.01 9.12 20.56
CA LEU A 196 11.41 10.12 19.67
C LEU A 196 10.75 11.25 20.46
N ALA A 197 9.95 10.92 21.47
CA ALA A 197 9.30 11.92 22.31
C ALA A 197 10.33 12.83 23.00
N LYS A 198 11.41 12.27 23.54
CA LYS A 198 12.50 13.05 24.15
C LYS A 198 13.29 13.87 23.13
N TYR A 199 13.55 13.33 21.94
CA TYR A 199 14.22 14.04 20.85
C TYR A 199 13.42 15.28 20.42
N ARG A 200 12.09 15.15 20.26
CA ARG A 200 11.19 16.25 19.88
C ARG A 200 11.20 17.43 20.85
N VAL A 201 11.41 17.17 22.14
CA VAL A 201 11.51 18.20 23.18
C VAL A 201 12.95 18.60 23.53
N GLY A 202 13.93 18.21 22.70
CA GLY A 202 15.34 18.59 22.89
C GLY A 202 16.04 17.92 24.08
N LYS A 203 15.50 16.82 24.61
CA LYS A 203 16.07 16.06 25.75
C LYS A 203 17.06 14.98 25.34
N ILE A 204 17.37 14.84 24.04
CA ILE A 204 18.39 13.93 23.52
C ILE A 204 19.29 14.67 22.56
N ASP A 205 20.60 14.60 22.80
CA ASP A 205 21.61 14.94 21.80
C ASP A 205 21.95 13.69 20.96
N ILE A 206 21.80 13.83 19.65
CA ILE A 206 22.08 12.78 18.67
C ILE A 206 23.30 13.11 17.79
N SER A 207 24.06 14.17 18.12
CA SER A 207 25.21 14.63 17.33
C SER A 207 26.27 13.56 17.09
N GLN A 208 26.41 12.62 18.04
CA GLN A 208 27.37 11.51 18.00
C GLN A 208 26.76 10.18 17.53
N TRP A 209 25.50 10.18 17.08
CA TRP A 209 24.86 8.96 16.61
C TRP A 209 25.38 8.57 15.22
N PRO A 210 25.47 7.27 14.90
CA PRO A 210 25.96 6.82 13.62
C PRO A 210 25.04 7.23 12.48
N ASP A 211 25.63 7.65 11.36
CA ASP A 211 24.89 7.89 10.11
C ASP A 211 24.63 6.57 9.37
N CYS A 212 23.39 6.05 9.48
CA CYS A 212 22.93 4.86 8.79
C CYS A 212 22.27 5.16 7.42
N ALA A 213 22.43 6.36 6.87
CA ALA A 213 21.94 6.75 5.54
C ALA A 213 22.92 7.70 4.80
N PRO A 214 24.21 7.33 4.67
CA PRO A 214 25.25 8.24 4.19
C PRO A 214 25.16 8.55 2.69
N ALA A 215 24.57 7.67 1.88
CA ALA A 215 24.47 7.91 0.43
C ALA A 215 23.28 8.79 0.08
N ALA A 216 23.38 9.53 -1.04
CA ALA A 216 22.33 10.44 -1.50
C ALA A 216 20.95 9.76 -1.64
N ASN A 217 20.91 8.50 -2.07
CA ASN A 217 19.67 7.74 -2.23
C ASN A 217 19.13 7.14 -0.92
N ASP A 218 19.95 7.01 0.14
CA ASP A 218 19.54 6.31 1.36
C ASP A 218 18.37 7.02 2.06
N LYS A 219 18.35 8.36 2.01
CA LYS A 219 17.24 9.16 2.55
C LYS A 219 15.93 8.93 1.79
N ARG A 220 16.01 8.74 0.47
CA ARG A 220 14.85 8.43 -0.37
C ARG A 220 14.37 7.00 -0.12
N LEU A 221 15.30 6.04 0.03
CA LEU A 221 14.99 4.66 0.39
C LEU A 221 14.30 4.55 1.75
N ALA A 222 14.73 5.31 2.75
CA ALA A 222 14.06 5.35 4.05
C ALA A 222 12.63 5.91 3.92
N ARG A 223 12.45 6.97 3.12
CA ARG A 223 11.13 7.57 2.90
C ARG A 223 10.13 6.63 2.20
N GLU A 224 10.59 5.71 1.36
CA GLU A 224 9.71 4.73 0.67
C GLU A 224 8.88 3.88 1.65
N PHE A 225 9.40 3.55 2.85
CA PHE A 225 8.61 2.83 3.86
C PHE A 225 7.39 3.64 4.31
N LEU A 226 7.57 4.94 4.56
CA LEU A 226 6.50 5.84 4.98
C LEU A 226 5.53 6.14 3.84
N LEU A 227 6.06 6.31 2.62
CA LEU A 227 5.25 6.46 1.42
C LEU A 227 4.39 5.22 1.15
N PHE A 228 4.90 4.01 1.37
CA PHE A 228 4.11 2.80 1.24
C PHE A 228 2.90 2.82 2.20
N LEU A 229 3.13 3.12 3.48
CA LEU A 229 2.05 3.24 4.47
C LEU A 229 1.03 4.33 4.06
N SER A 230 1.50 5.46 3.52
CA SER A 230 0.64 6.54 3.02
C SER A 230 -0.18 6.15 1.78
N HIS A 231 0.48 5.60 0.76
CA HIS A 231 -0.16 5.17 -0.50
C HIS A 231 -1.23 4.11 -0.28
N TYR A 232 -1.02 3.22 0.70
CA TYR A 232 -2.00 2.21 1.07
C TYR A 232 -2.98 2.69 2.15
N GLY A 233 -2.98 3.99 2.49
CA GLY A 233 -3.93 4.66 3.39
C GLY A 233 -3.87 4.18 4.84
N ILE A 234 -2.73 3.61 5.25
CA ILE A 234 -2.44 3.23 6.64
C ILE A 234 -2.04 4.46 7.44
N CYS A 235 -1.25 5.35 6.83
CA CYS A 235 -0.87 6.61 7.42
C CYS A 235 -1.37 7.78 6.57
N ARG A 236 -1.68 8.89 7.23
CA ARG A 236 -1.99 10.15 6.54
C ARG A 236 -0.71 11.00 6.45
N GLU A 237 -0.32 11.34 5.23
CA GLU A 237 0.79 12.26 4.98
C GLU A 237 0.32 13.72 5.02
N THR A 238 1.11 14.58 5.67
CA THR A 238 0.92 16.04 5.61
C THR A 238 1.96 16.67 4.69
N ALA A 239 1.55 17.67 3.91
CA ALA A 239 2.48 18.48 3.13
C ALA A 239 3.48 19.20 4.06
N ALA A 240 4.74 19.24 3.64
CA ALA A 240 5.82 19.98 4.30
C ALA A 240 6.68 20.68 3.25
N SER A 241 7.36 21.75 3.64
CA SER A 241 8.27 22.49 2.76
C SER A 241 9.46 21.64 2.29
N LYS A 242 9.85 20.64 3.09
CA LYS A 242 10.85 19.64 2.76
C LYS A 242 10.24 18.26 2.95
N ASN A 243 10.38 17.37 1.95
CA ASN A 243 9.90 15.98 2.01
C ASN A 243 10.38 15.23 3.26
N GLN A 244 11.54 15.59 3.81
CA GLN A 244 12.13 14.96 5.00
C GLN A 244 11.43 15.33 6.32
N GLU A 245 10.61 16.38 6.30
CA GLU A 245 9.82 16.87 7.44
C GLU A 245 8.32 16.58 7.29
N ALA A 246 7.91 15.94 6.18
CA ALA A 246 6.55 15.46 6.02
C ALA A 246 6.22 14.49 7.16
N LYS A 247 5.07 14.70 7.81
CA LYS A 247 4.60 13.85 8.91
C LYS A 247 3.67 12.79 8.37
N PHE A 248 3.89 11.56 8.80
CA PHE A 248 3.06 10.40 8.49
C PHE A 248 2.33 10.00 9.77
N PHE A 249 1.05 10.35 9.87
CA PHE A 249 0.23 10.15 11.06
C PHE A 249 -0.49 8.81 11.02
N LEU A 250 -0.61 8.19 12.18
CA LEU A 250 -1.54 7.12 12.44
C LEU A 250 -2.81 7.70 13.09
N ASP A 251 -3.91 7.78 12.34
CA ASP A 251 -5.13 8.48 12.77
C ASP A 251 -5.99 7.69 13.79
N GLU A 252 -5.82 6.37 13.86
CA GLU A 252 -6.45 5.51 14.86
C GLU A 252 -5.47 4.41 15.24
N LEU A 253 -5.38 4.10 16.53
CA LEU A 253 -4.46 3.09 17.04
C LEU A 253 -4.78 1.73 16.40
N PHE A 254 -3.73 0.99 16.05
CA PHE A 254 -3.88 -0.40 15.63
C PHE A 254 -4.22 -1.24 16.86
N ASP A 255 -4.36 -2.55 16.66
CA ASP A 255 -4.20 -3.50 17.74
C ASP A 255 -2.78 -4.07 17.54
N VAL A 256 -1.80 -3.67 18.37
CA VAL A 256 -0.39 -4.09 18.27
C VAL A 256 -0.27 -5.61 18.09
N GLU A 257 -1.13 -6.38 18.77
CA GLU A 257 -1.12 -7.84 18.70
C GLU A 257 -1.42 -8.33 17.26
N ALA A 258 -2.30 -7.64 16.52
CA ALA A 258 -2.62 -7.96 15.14
C ALA A 258 -1.49 -7.60 14.14
N VAL A 259 -0.62 -6.63 14.47
CA VAL A 259 0.53 -6.24 13.64
C VAL A 259 1.73 -7.16 13.89
N SER A 260 1.92 -7.58 15.14
CA SER A 260 3.06 -8.40 15.58
C SER A 260 2.85 -9.91 15.42
N SER A 261 1.60 -10.39 15.45
CA SER A 261 1.27 -11.80 15.26
C SER A 261 1.11 -12.19 13.78
N ILE A 262 2.16 -12.83 13.23
CA ILE A 262 2.15 -14.14 12.56
C ILE A 262 3.39 -14.35 11.64
N THR A 263 3.89 -15.59 11.75
CA THR A 263 5.03 -16.34 11.16
C THR A 263 6.48 -15.86 11.38
N ALA A 264 7.29 -16.80 11.90
CA ALA A 264 8.76 -16.75 11.91
C ALA A 264 9.36 -16.87 10.49
N SER A 265 8.66 -17.54 9.58
CA SER A 265 8.99 -17.63 8.15
C SER A 265 8.39 -16.43 7.40
N SER A 266 9.19 -15.73 6.60
CA SER A 266 8.69 -14.69 5.69
C SER A 266 8.46 -15.31 4.32
N ILE A 267 7.37 -14.98 3.63
CA ILE A 267 7.10 -15.45 2.25
C ILE A 267 8.23 -15.12 1.28
N PHE A 268 9.03 -14.09 1.59
CA PHE A 268 10.18 -13.71 0.76
C PHE A 268 11.36 -14.67 0.89
N VAL A 269 11.32 -15.59 1.87
CA VAL A 269 12.32 -16.65 2.06
C VAL A 269 11.89 -17.93 1.34
N ASN A 270 10.59 -18.25 1.30
CA ASN A 270 10.03 -19.38 0.55
C ASN A 270 8.66 -19.03 -0.06
N ASN A 271 8.56 -19.02 -1.39
CA ASN A 271 7.34 -18.67 -2.13
C ASN A 271 6.24 -19.74 -2.07
N GLU A 272 6.54 -20.98 -1.67
CA GLU A 272 5.56 -22.08 -1.60
C GLU A 272 4.47 -21.85 -0.53
N GLU A 273 4.69 -20.93 0.41
CA GLU A 273 3.78 -20.66 1.53
C GLU A 273 2.80 -19.49 1.28
N ALA A 274 2.75 -18.92 0.07
CA ALA A 274 1.91 -17.75 -0.23
C ALA A 274 0.43 -17.95 0.15
N ASN A 275 -0.13 -19.14 -0.09
CA ASN A 275 -1.50 -19.47 0.26
C ASN A 275 -1.73 -19.53 1.78
N ASN A 276 -0.75 -20.05 2.53
CA ASN A 276 -0.82 -20.13 3.99
C ASN A 276 -0.81 -18.73 4.60
N VAL A 277 0.03 -17.83 4.06
CA VAL A 277 0.09 -16.44 4.52
C VAL A 277 -1.17 -15.66 4.16
N ILE A 278 -1.70 -15.81 2.94
CA ILE A 278 -2.99 -15.19 2.58
C ILE A 278 -4.10 -15.68 3.53
N SER A 279 -4.15 -16.99 3.81
CA SER A 279 -5.13 -17.56 4.76
C SER A 279 -4.99 -16.96 6.15
N ALA A 280 -3.76 -16.92 6.68
CA ALA A 280 -3.48 -16.34 7.99
C ALA A 280 -3.83 -14.84 8.07
N ILE A 281 -3.52 -14.07 7.03
CA ILE A 281 -3.89 -12.65 6.93
C ILE A 281 -5.41 -12.47 6.93
N ARG A 282 -6.15 -13.30 6.18
CA ARG A 282 -7.62 -13.29 6.15
C ARG A 282 -8.26 -13.64 7.49
N SER A 283 -7.60 -14.47 8.29
CA SER A 283 -8.03 -14.78 9.66
C SER A 283 -7.66 -13.70 10.69
N SER A 284 -6.79 -12.76 10.33
CA SER A 284 -6.38 -11.65 11.20
C SER A 284 -7.31 -10.44 11.05
N SER A 285 -7.29 -9.55 12.05
CA SER A 285 -8.01 -8.27 11.97
C SER A 285 -7.28 -7.21 11.13
N LEU A 286 -6.02 -7.44 10.74
CA LEU A 286 -5.15 -6.44 10.13
C LEU A 286 -5.71 -5.85 8.81
N PRO A 287 -6.18 -6.65 7.82
CA PRO A 287 -6.78 -6.09 6.61
C PRO A 287 -7.98 -5.17 6.91
N SER A 288 -8.82 -5.55 7.87
CA SER A 288 -9.98 -4.74 8.26
C SER A 288 -9.58 -3.42 8.93
N ILE A 289 -8.51 -3.41 9.73
CA ILE A 289 -7.96 -2.19 10.32
C ILE A 289 -7.42 -1.28 9.21
N ILE A 290 -6.65 -1.83 8.26
CA ILE A 290 -6.11 -1.08 7.12
C ILE A 290 -7.24 -0.45 6.29
N GLU A 291 -8.30 -1.19 5.97
CA GLU A 291 -9.43 -0.63 5.21
C GLU A 291 -10.18 0.47 5.97
N ARG A 292 -10.30 0.36 7.30
CA ARG A 292 -10.87 1.44 8.14
C ARG A 292 -10.02 2.70 8.08
N GLN A 293 -8.69 2.58 8.18
CA GLN A 293 -7.75 3.71 8.06
C GLN A 293 -7.82 4.37 6.67
N ARG A 294 -7.84 3.55 5.61
CA ARG A 294 -7.99 4.01 4.22
C ARG A 294 -9.24 4.83 4.03
N THR A 295 -10.36 4.34 4.55
CA THR A 295 -11.66 5.02 4.46
C THR A 295 -11.59 6.38 5.14
N LYS A 296 -11.05 6.47 6.37
CA LYS A 296 -10.91 7.74 7.11
C LYS A 296 -10.02 8.74 6.39
N THR A 297 -8.83 8.31 5.98
CA THR A 297 -7.86 9.16 5.23
C THR A 297 -8.51 9.74 3.97
N THR A 298 -9.34 8.94 3.30
CA THR A 298 -10.02 9.34 2.08
C THR A 298 -11.16 10.35 2.34
N VAL A 299 -11.90 10.23 3.45
CA VAL A 299 -12.96 11.20 3.81
C VAL A 299 -12.38 12.58 4.13
N LEU A 300 -11.26 12.64 4.84
CA LEU A 300 -10.62 13.91 5.23
C LEU A 300 -10.11 14.76 4.05
N SER A 301 -10.06 14.22 2.83
CA SER A 301 -9.48 14.87 1.65
C SER A 301 -10.51 15.38 0.62
N ARG A 302 -11.82 15.39 0.92
CA ARG A 302 -12.90 15.66 -0.07
C ARG A 302 -13.74 16.94 0.23
N PRO A 303 -13.27 18.14 -0.13
CA PRO A 303 -14.01 19.39 0.15
C PRO A 303 -15.31 19.57 -0.66
N GLN A 304 -15.46 18.93 -1.83
CA GLN A 304 -16.61 19.11 -2.75
C GLN A 304 -17.67 18.01 -2.65
N GLN A 305 -17.55 17.12 -1.65
CA GLN A 305 -18.44 15.96 -1.45
C GLN A 305 -19.95 16.28 -1.42
N PRO A 306 -20.43 17.42 -0.88
CA PRO A 306 -21.87 17.70 -0.83
C PRO A 306 -22.52 17.84 -2.20
N LYS A 307 -21.83 18.47 -3.17
CA LYS A 307 -22.35 18.70 -4.52
C LYS A 307 -22.40 17.39 -5.32
N PHE A 308 -21.30 16.64 -5.31
CA PHE A 308 -21.22 15.31 -5.93
C PHE A 308 -22.32 14.38 -5.40
N ARG A 309 -22.46 14.30 -4.06
CA ARG A 309 -23.50 13.50 -3.41
C ARG A 309 -24.89 13.86 -3.91
N LYS A 310 -25.21 15.15 -3.96
CA LYS A 310 -26.52 15.63 -4.40
C LYS A 310 -26.86 15.16 -5.82
N TYR A 311 -25.91 15.26 -6.75
CA TYR A 311 -26.15 14.87 -8.15
C TYR A 311 -26.32 13.36 -8.31
N VAL A 312 -25.41 12.56 -7.74
CA VAL A 312 -25.46 11.10 -7.87
C VAL A 312 -26.75 10.53 -7.28
N LEU A 313 -27.16 11.00 -6.10
CA LEU A 313 -28.41 10.57 -5.47
C LEU A 313 -29.64 10.98 -6.29
N HIS A 314 -29.65 12.21 -6.82
CA HIS A 314 -30.75 12.69 -7.68
C HIS A 314 -30.92 11.82 -8.93
N GLU A 315 -29.85 11.58 -9.68
CA GLU A 315 -29.86 10.77 -10.91
C GLU A 315 -30.18 9.29 -10.65
N SER A 316 -29.85 8.80 -9.45
CA SER A 316 -30.18 7.44 -8.99
C SER A 316 -31.57 7.32 -8.38
N ASN A 317 -32.41 8.36 -8.44
CA ASN A 317 -33.72 8.41 -7.79
C ASN A 317 -33.69 8.07 -6.28
N ASN A 318 -32.61 8.47 -5.59
CA ASN A 318 -32.31 8.12 -4.20
C ASN A 318 -32.42 6.61 -3.94
N ARG A 319 -31.85 5.77 -4.82
CA ARG A 319 -31.84 4.32 -4.65
C ARG A 319 -30.43 3.76 -4.73
N CYS A 320 -30.11 2.87 -3.79
CA CYS A 320 -28.90 2.07 -3.87
C CYS A 320 -28.92 1.20 -5.13
N LEU A 321 -27.82 1.21 -5.88
CA LEU A 321 -27.63 0.44 -7.11
C LEU A 321 -27.85 -1.07 -6.93
N LEU A 322 -27.41 -1.65 -5.81
CA LEU A 322 -27.44 -3.10 -5.60
C LEU A 322 -28.69 -3.58 -4.84
N THR A 323 -29.20 -2.80 -3.88
CA THR A 323 -30.30 -3.24 -3.01
C THR A 323 -31.62 -2.54 -3.30
N GLY A 324 -31.61 -1.41 -4.02
CA GLY A 324 -32.78 -0.57 -4.23
C GLY A 324 -33.25 0.21 -2.99
N GLU A 325 -32.51 0.13 -1.87
CA GLU A 325 -32.76 0.87 -0.62
C GLU A 325 -32.86 2.37 -0.88
N LYS A 326 -33.79 3.05 -0.19
CA LYS A 326 -34.13 4.46 -0.35
C LYS A 326 -33.89 5.33 0.86
N ILE A 327 -33.68 4.75 2.05
CA ILE A 327 -33.47 5.50 3.29
C ILE A 327 -32.26 6.45 3.11
N PRO A 328 -32.46 7.78 3.04
CA PRO A 328 -31.38 8.71 2.67
C PRO A 328 -30.17 8.67 3.59
N GLU A 329 -30.39 8.36 4.87
CA GLU A 329 -29.38 8.29 5.94
C GLU A 329 -28.36 7.17 5.71
N VAL A 330 -28.72 6.12 4.98
CA VAL A 330 -27.83 4.97 4.69
C VAL A 330 -27.26 5.03 3.28
N LEU A 331 -27.60 6.04 2.47
CA LEU A 331 -27.10 6.19 1.11
C LEU A 331 -25.84 7.06 1.08
N GLU A 332 -24.92 6.74 0.17
CA GLU A 332 -23.73 7.50 -0.17
C GLU A 332 -23.53 7.56 -1.68
N ALA A 333 -22.75 8.55 -2.12
CA ALA A 333 -22.23 8.61 -3.48
C ALA A 333 -20.82 8.04 -3.48
N ALA A 334 -20.68 6.86 -4.09
CA ALA A 334 -19.43 6.15 -4.26
C ALA A 334 -18.77 6.58 -5.57
N HIS A 335 -17.51 7.01 -5.51
CA HIS A 335 -16.74 7.30 -6.72
C HIS A 335 -16.34 6.00 -7.43
N ILE A 336 -16.45 5.97 -8.75
CA ILE A 336 -16.00 4.83 -9.57
C ILE A 336 -14.48 4.89 -9.70
N ILE A 337 -13.92 6.00 -10.20
CA ILE A 337 -12.49 6.31 -10.11
C ILE A 337 -12.28 7.03 -8.77
N PRO A 338 -11.46 6.50 -7.85
CA PRO A 338 -11.19 7.15 -6.58
C PRO A 338 -10.57 8.54 -6.73
N VAL A 339 -10.93 9.47 -5.84
CA VAL A 339 -10.40 10.86 -5.83
C VAL A 339 -8.86 10.89 -5.76
N ASN A 340 -8.25 10.01 -4.96
CA ASN A 340 -6.79 9.90 -4.83
C ASN A 340 -6.09 9.44 -6.13
N SER A 341 -6.87 8.97 -7.11
CA SER A 341 -6.42 8.54 -8.43
C SER A 341 -6.88 9.49 -9.54
N GLY A 342 -7.35 10.69 -9.18
CA GLY A 342 -7.79 11.73 -10.14
C GLY A 342 -9.25 11.63 -10.55
N GLY A 343 -10.08 10.85 -9.84
CA GLY A 343 -11.52 10.78 -10.11
C GLY A 343 -12.22 12.13 -9.95
N SER A 344 -13.08 12.47 -10.91
CA SER A 344 -13.87 13.71 -10.88
C SER A 344 -15.06 13.61 -9.91
N ASP A 345 -15.53 14.77 -9.44
CA ASP A 345 -16.76 14.93 -8.65
C ASP A 345 -18.00 15.12 -9.55
N GLU A 346 -18.01 14.51 -10.73
CA GLU A 346 -19.11 14.52 -11.69
C GLU A 346 -19.97 13.26 -11.56
N LYS A 347 -21.27 13.35 -11.87
CA LYS A 347 -22.22 12.24 -11.69
C LYS A 347 -21.84 10.99 -12.49
N GLU A 348 -21.19 11.17 -13.63
CA GLU A 348 -20.70 10.12 -14.52
C GLU A 348 -19.65 9.22 -13.84
N ASN A 349 -19.01 9.71 -12.77
CA ASN A 349 -18.05 8.98 -11.95
C ASN A 349 -18.66 8.47 -10.63
N GLY A 350 -20.00 8.37 -10.52
CA GLY A 350 -20.66 8.10 -9.26
C GLY A 350 -21.70 7.00 -9.29
N PHE A 351 -21.76 6.21 -8.21
CA PHE A 351 -22.85 5.30 -7.90
C PHE A 351 -23.54 5.69 -6.60
N CYS A 352 -24.87 5.61 -6.56
CA CYS A 352 -25.59 5.66 -5.28
C CYS A 352 -25.54 4.27 -4.62
N MET A 353 -24.95 4.17 -3.43
CA MET A 353 -24.77 2.91 -2.72
C MET A 353 -25.16 3.03 -1.25
N ARG A 354 -25.57 1.92 -0.64
CA ARG A 354 -25.65 1.83 0.82
C ARG A 354 -24.23 1.94 1.41
N VAL A 355 -24.07 2.57 2.58
CA VAL A 355 -22.75 2.86 3.21
C VAL A 355 -21.86 1.60 3.32
N ASP A 356 -22.42 0.47 3.74
CA ASP A 356 -21.71 -0.80 3.84
C ASP A 356 -21.27 -1.35 2.46
N ILE A 357 -22.15 -1.28 1.45
CA ILE A 357 -21.86 -1.70 0.08
C ILE A 357 -20.80 -0.80 -0.56
N HIS A 358 -20.84 0.51 -0.31
CA HIS A 358 -19.81 1.44 -0.74
C HIS A 358 -18.43 1.05 -0.17
N ARG A 359 -18.35 0.75 1.13
CA ARG A 359 -17.11 0.27 1.76
C ARG A 359 -16.61 -1.05 1.14
N LEU A 360 -17.51 -1.97 0.84
CA LEU A 360 -17.18 -3.24 0.17
C LEU A 360 -16.73 -3.02 -1.28
N PHE A 361 -17.29 -2.03 -1.97
CA PHE A 361 -16.87 -1.63 -3.31
C PHE A 361 -15.47 -1.00 -3.30
N ASP A 362 -15.20 -0.10 -2.36
CA ASP A 362 -13.90 0.60 -2.23
C ASP A 362 -12.76 -0.31 -1.74
N SER A 363 -13.06 -1.28 -0.89
CA SER A 363 -12.10 -2.31 -0.47
C SER A 363 -11.86 -3.40 -1.54
N GLY A 364 -12.62 -3.38 -2.65
CA GLY A 364 -12.50 -4.36 -3.73
C GLY A 364 -13.15 -5.72 -3.46
N ASN A 365 -13.93 -5.84 -2.38
CA ASN A 365 -14.74 -7.01 -2.05
C ASN A 365 -15.95 -7.17 -3.00
N ILE A 366 -16.46 -6.06 -3.52
CA ILE A 366 -17.45 -6.00 -4.61
C ILE A 366 -16.80 -5.30 -5.79
N ARG A 367 -16.75 -5.95 -6.95
CA ARG A 367 -16.26 -5.35 -8.20
C ARG A 367 -17.34 -5.38 -9.26
N ILE A 368 -17.66 -4.22 -9.82
CA ILE A 368 -18.63 -4.06 -10.90
C ILE A 368 -17.85 -3.93 -12.21
N LYS A 369 -18.05 -4.87 -13.13
CA LYS A 369 -17.45 -4.82 -14.47
C LYS A 369 -18.19 -3.84 -15.38
N PRO A 370 -17.55 -3.34 -16.46
CA PRO A 370 -18.20 -2.46 -17.42
C PRO A 370 -19.48 -3.03 -18.05
N ASN A 371 -19.59 -4.35 -18.16
CA ASN A 371 -20.77 -5.05 -18.68
C ASN A 371 -21.87 -5.31 -17.62
N GLY A 372 -21.72 -4.78 -16.40
CA GLY A 372 -22.68 -4.94 -15.31
C GLY A 372 -22.55 -6.24 -14.52
N ILE A 373 -21.62 -7.15 -14.87
CA ILE A 373 -21.34 -8.34 -14.05
C ILE A 373 -20.65 -7.93 -12.75
N ILE A 374 -21.08 -8.52 -11.64
CA ILE A 374 -20.53 -8.24 -10.31
C ILE A 374 -19.71 -9.46 -9.84
N TYR A 375 -18.47 -9.19 -9.46
CA TYR A 375 -17.59 -10.16 -8.82
C TYR A 375 -17.52 -9.91 -7.32
N PHE A 376 -17.65 -10.99 -6.57
CA PHE A 376 -17.59 -11.01 -5.11
C PHE A 376 -16.32 -11.72 -4.63
N SER A 377 -15.69 -11.18 -3.58
CA SER A 377 -14.67 -11.91 -2.82
C SER A 377 -15.28 -13.12 -2.11
N ASP A 378 -14.43 -14.04 -1.65
CA ASP A 378 -14.90 -15.23 -0.92
C ASP A 378 -15.65 -14.84 0.36
N ALA A 379 -15.17 -13.80 1.06
CA ALA A 379 -15.84 -13.27 2.27
C ALA A 379 -17.28 -12.79 2.01
N ILE A 380 -17.57 -12.26 0.82
CA ILE A 380 -18.94 -11.86 0.45
C ILE A 380 -19.80 -13.08 0.12
N LYS A 381 -19.24 -14.08 -0.57
CA LYS A 381 -19.97 -15.30 -0.93
C LYS A 381 -20.37 -16.12 0.29
N ASP A 382 -19.51 -16.14 1.31
CA ASP A 382 -19.72 -16.88 2.55
C ASP A 382 -20.63 -16.11 3.54
N SER A 383 -21.00 -14.86 3.26
CA SER A 383 -21.80 -14.02 4.15
C SER A 383 -23.31 -14.23 3.99
N ASP A 384 -24.03 -14.48 5.08
CA ASP A 384 -25.49 -14.63 5.09
C ASP A 384 -26.27 -13.41 4.57
N ASN A 385 -25.70 -12.21 4.71
CA ASN A 385 -26.34 -10.95 4.36
C ASN A 385 -25.98 -10.47 2.95
N TYR A 386 -24.71 -10.65 2.55
CA TYR A 386 -24.21 -10.12 1.29
C TYR A 386 -24.26 -11.12 0.13
N ASN A 387 -24.35 -12.43 0.40
CA ASN A 387 -24.47 -13.44 -0.65
C ASN A 387 -25.77 -13.34 -1.48
N LYS A 388 -26.74 -12.55 -1.01
CA LYS A 388 -28.03 -12.28 -1.67
C LYS A 388 -27.99 -11.07 -2.61
N LEU A 389 -26.86 -10.35 -2.67
CA LEU A 389 -26.71 -9.23 -3.59
C LEU A 389 -26.77 -9.72 -5.05
N PRO A 390 -27.30 -8.91 -5.98
CA PRO A 390 -27.38 -9.31 -7.38
C PRO A 390 -25.98 -9.54 -7.95
N THR A 391 -25.84 -10.57 -8.79
CA THR A 391 -24.58 -10.88 -9.51
C THR A 391 -24.46 -10.11 -10.82
N GLN A 392 -25.52 -9.42 -11.24
CA GLN A 392 -25.55 -8.61 -12.44
C GLN A 392 -26.51 -7.44 -12.25
N ILE A 393 -26.13 -6.29 -12.78
CA ILE A 393 -26.93 -5.07 -12.79
C ILE A 393 -26.92 -4.43 -14.17
N THR A 394 -27.90 -3.55 -14.40
CA THR A 394 -27.82 -2.59 -15.50
C THR A 394 -27.04 -1.36 -15.03
N ILE A 395 -25.98 -1.00 -15.73
CA ILE A 395 -25.23 0.22 -15.43
C ILE A 395 -26.15 1.43 -15.70
N PRO A 396 -26.32 2.36 -14.73
CA PRO A 396 -27.13 3.56 -14.93
C PRO A 396 -26.65 4.37 -16.14
N ALA A 397 -27.57 4.87 -16.95
CA ALA A 397 -27.24 5.54 -18.21
C ALA A 397 -26.38 6.81 -18.06
N PHE A 398 -26.43 7.46 -16.90
CA PHE A 398 -25.59 8.64 -16.62
C PHE A 398 -24.15 8.28 -16.26
N VAL A 399 -23.85 7.01 -15.97
CA VAL A 399 -22.50 6.56 -15.60
C VAL A 399 -21.66 6.39 -16.87
N ASN A 400 -20.45 6.95 -16.87
CA ASN A 400 -19.52 6.75 -17.97
C ASN A 400 -18.89 5.34 -17.89
N PRO A 401 -19.09 4.47 -18.90
CA PRO A 401 -18.50 3.13 -18.91
C PRO A 401 -16.97 3.12 -18.85
N GLU A 402 -16.30 4.14 -19.37
CA GLU A 402 -14.83 4.24 -19.31
C GLU A 402 -14.31 4.35 -17.88
N ASN A 403 -15.08 4.93 -16.95
CA ASN A 403 -14.72 4.98 -15.54
C ASN A 403 -14.70 3.56 -14.93
N LEU A 404 -15.63 2.69 -15.36
CA LEU A 404 -15.65 1.29 -14.94
C LEU A 404 -14.50 0.49 -15.56
N VAL A 405 -14.16 0.75 -16.82
CA VAL A 405 -12.99 0.15 -17.47
C VAL A 405 -11.72 0.52 -16.71
N TRP A 406 -11.58 1.80 -16.36
CA TRP A 406 -10.46 2.28 -15.55
C TRP A 406 -10.42 1.61 -14.18
N ARG A 407 -11.53 1.59 -13.44
CA ARG A 407 -11.56 0.97 -12.10
C ARG A 407 -11.21 -0.52 -12.18
N ASP A 408 -11.72 -1.23 -13.18
CA ASP A 408 -11.42 -2.65 -13.35
C ASP A 408 -9.94 -2.93 -13.65
N LYS A 409 -9.26 -1.99 -14.33
CA LYS A 409 -7.83 -2.06 -14.63
C LYS A 409 -6.94 -1.61 -13.47
N TYR A 410 -7.37 -0.70 -12.61
CA TYR A 410 -6.48 -0.03 -11.65
C TYR A 410 -6.89 -0.07 -10.18
N CYS A 411 -8.01 -0.71 -9.83
CA CYS A 411 -8.43 -0.90 -8.44
C CYS A 411 -8.49 -2.37 -7.99
#